data_AF-A0AAP2S4K1-F1
#
_entry.id   AF-A0AAP2S4K1-F1
#
_cell.length_a   1.000
_cell.length_b   1.000
_cell.length_c   1.000
_cell.angle_alpha   90.00
_cell.angle_beta   90.00
_cell.angle_gamma   90.00
#
_symmetry.space_group_name_H-M   'P 1'
#
loop_
_entity.id
_entity.type
_entity.pdbx_description
1 polymer ?
#
loop_
_entity_poly.entity_id
_entity_poly.type
_entity_poly.pdbx_seq_one_letter_code
_entity_poly.pdbx_strand_id
1 'polypeptide(L)'
;MAEVNVATTTGKAERVRELMRTVGMLPVLVLLLVGFALASENFLTMQNLSIITQQASVNVVLAAGMTFVILTAGIDLSVGAILAASAVVALQASMSPQFGMFGIAAGVGFGLLLGLVNGGLIAFMRLPPFIVTLGALTAMRGLARLLADDKTVFNPDLPFAFIGNDSILGVPWLVVIAVAVVALSWFILRRTVMGVQIYS
;
A
#
# COMPACT_ATOMS: atom_id res chain seq x y z
N MET A 1 -4.83 53.67 -24.00
CA MET A 1 -5.97 52.73 -23.83
C MET A 1 -5.65 51.89 -22.61
N ALA A 2 -6.42 52.06 -21.52
CA ALA A 2 -6.15 51.42 -20.25
C ALA A 2 -6.69 49.98 -20.26
N GLU A 3 -5.82 48.99 -20.04
CA GLU A 3 -6.23 47.63 -19.74
C GLU A 3 -6.85 47.63 -18.34
N VAL A 4 -8.17 47.42 -18.30
CA VAL A 4 -8.91 47.18 -17.07
C VAL A 4 -8.55 45.79 -16.57
N ASN A 5 -7.73 45.74 -15.52
CA ASN A 5 -7.41 44.52 -14.79
C ASN A 5 -8.67 44.06 -14.04
N VAL A 6 -9.40 43.11 -14.62
CA VAL A 6 -10.59 42.51 -14.00
C VAL A 6 -10.12 41.58 -12.89
N ALA A 7 -10.01 42.11 -11.67
CA ALA A 7 -9.90 41.30 -10.47
C ALA A 7 -11.19 40.47 -10.33
N THR A 8 -11.14 39.21 -10.76
CA THR A 8 -12.22 38.25 -10.59
C THR A 8 -12.46 38.01 -9.11
N THR A 9 -13.46 38.68 -8.54
CA THR A 9 -14.00 38.37 -7.22
C THR A 9 -14.77 37.05 -7.31
N THR A 10 -14.06 35.92 -7.28
CA THR A 10 -14.65 34.59 -7.15
C THR A 10 -15.62 34.59 -5.97
N GLY A 11 -16.90 34.27 -6.19
CA GLY A 11 -17.90 34.24 -5.14
C GLY A 11 -17.53 33.24 -4.04
N LYS A 12 -18.02 33.45 -2.80
CA LYS A 12 -17.74 32.52 -1.66
C LYS A 12 -18.03 31.06 -2.03
N ALA A 13 -19.11 30.79 -2.76
CA ALA A 13 -19.47 29.44 -3.20
C ALA A 13 -18.46 28.84 -4.20
N GLU A 14 -17.88 29.66 -5.06
CA GLU A 14 -16.88 29.25 -6.05
C GLU A 14 -15.53 28.96 -5.38
N ARG A 15 -15.12 29.80 -4.43
CA ARG A 15 -13.96 29.53 -3.56
C ARG A 15 -14.13 28.26 -2.75
N VAL A 16 -15.31 28.01 -2.17
CA VAL A 16 -15.60 26.77 -1.42
C VAL A 16 -15.54 25.56 -2.34
N ARG A 17 -16.08 25.67 -3.57
CA ARG A 17 -16.02 24.59 -4.56
C ARG A 17 -14.61 24.31 -5.03
N GLU A 18 -13.80 25.35 -5.21
CA GLU A 18 -12.38 25.23 -5.55
C GLU A 18 -11.60 24.59 -4.41
N LEU A 19 -11.78 25.06 -3.16
CA LEU A 19 -11.19 24.46 -1.97
C LEU A 19 -11.59 22.98 -1.83
N MET A 20 -12.86 22.65 -2.03
CA MET A 20 -13.35 21.27 -1.99
C MET A 20 -12.68 20.39 -3.05
N ARG A 21 -12.40 20.93 -4.25
CA ARG A 21 -11.67 20.21 -5.30
C ARG A 21 -10.18 20.05 -4.96
N THR A 22 -9.54 21.07 -4.38
CA THR A 22 -8.13 21.02 -3.97
C THR A 22 -7.90 20.06 -2.79
N VAL A 23 -8.84 20.03 -1.86
CA VAL A 23 -8.75 19.25 -0.61
C VAL A 23 -9.22 17.79 -0.83
N GLY A 24 -9.84 17.50 -1.98
CA GLY A 24 -10.12 16.14 -2.46
C GLY A 24 -11.03 15.35 -1.51
N MET A 25 -10.57 14.18 -1.05
CA MET A 25 -11.35 13.28 -0.18
C MET A 25 -11.27 13.66 1.32
N LEU A 26 -10.43 14.63 1.70
CA LEU A 26 -10.24 15.03 3.10
C LEU A 26 -11.53 15.53 3.78
N PRO A 27 -12.46 16.28 3.15
CA PRO A 27 -13.69 16.71 3.82
C PRO A 27 -14.59 15.53 4.17
N VAL A 28 -14.64 14.52 3.29
CA VAL A 28 -15.37 13.26 3.53
C VAL A 28 -14.75 12.51 4.69
N LEU A 29 -13.41 12.43 4.75
CA LEU A 29 -12.71 11.83 5.88
C LEU A 29 -13.04 12.51 7.21
N VAL A 30 -12.98 13.84 7.28
CA VAL A 30 -13.32 14.60 8.50
C VAL A 30 -14.77 14.35 8.91
N LEU A 31 -15.70 14.35 7.96
CA LEU A 31 -17.11 14.06 8.25
C LEU A 31 -17.30 12.66 8.82
N LEU A 32 -16.62 11.65 8.27
CA LEU A 32 -16.65 10.28 8.80
C LEU A 32 -16.03 10.20 10.20
N LEU A 33 -14.90 10.87 10.45
CA LEU A 33 -14.27 10.89 11.78
C LEU A 33 -15.20 11.47 12.84
N VAL A 34 -15.84 12.62 12.56
CA VAL A 34 -16.80 13.24 13.48
C VAL A 34 -18.03 12.34 13.64
N GLY A 35 -18.57 11.80 12.54
CA GLY A 35 -19.72 10.92 12.58
C GLY A 35 -19.49 9.67 13.45
N PHE A 36 -18.35 8.99 13.28
CA PHE A 36 -18.01 7.81 14.08
C PHE A 36 -17.64 8.15 15.52
N ALA A 37 -16.99 9.28 15.77
CA ALA A 37 -16.69 9.73 17.13
C ALA A 37 -17.96 10.01 17.95
N LEU A 38 -19.03 10.48 17.30
CA LEU A 38 -20.33 10.70 17.95
C LEU A 38 -21.17 9.43 18.04
N ALA A 39 -21.04 8.51 17.08
CA ALA A 39 -21.85 7.29 17.01
C ALA A 39 -21.31 6.13 17.85
N SER A 40 -20.02 6.14 18.21
CA SER A 40 -19.38 5.04 18.95
C SER A 40 -18.36 5.55 19.97
N GLU A 41 -18.60 5.25 21.24
CA GLU A 41 -17.67 5.54 22.34
C GLU A 41 -16.31 4.85 22.17
N ASN A 42 -16.28 3.72 21.48
CA ASN A 42 -15.06 2.94 21.23
C ASN A 42 -14.21 3.51 20.09
N PHE A 43 -14.74 4.43 19.27
CA PHE A 43 -14.06 4.88 18.05
C PHE A 43 -12.72 5.57 18.33
N LEU A 44 -12.67 6.45 19.34
CA LEU A 44 -11.46 7.20 19.69
C LEU A 44 -10.58 6.49 20.72
N THR A 45 -10.87 5.22 21.04
CA THR A 45 -10.01 4.45 21.95
C THR A 45 -8.64 4.18 21.31
N MET A 46 -7.60 4.12 22.14
CA MET A 46 -6.24 3.88 21.64
C MET A 46 -6.12 2.52 20.94
N GLN A 47 -6.90 1.52 21.37
CA GLN A 47 -6.99 0.22 20.72
C GLN A 47 -7.57 0.33 19.31
N ASN A 48 -8.71 1.01 19.14
CA ASN A 48 -9.32 1.16 17.83
C ASN A 48 -8.45 2.00 16.89
N LEU A 49 -7.83 3.09 17.38
CA LEU A 49 -6.88 3.89 16.61
C LEU A 49 -5.65 3.06 16.18
N SER A 50 -5.14 2.19 17.05
CA SER A 50 -4.05 1.27 16.71
C SER A 50 -4.46 0.29 15.63
N ILE A 51 -5.66 -0.30 15.70
CA ILE A 51 -6.18 -1.22 14.68
C ILE A 51 -6.35 -0.51 13.33
N ILE A 52 -6.96 0.69 13.33
CA ILE A 52 -7.17 1.49 12.11
C ILE A 52 -5.82 1.84 11.47
N THR A 53 -4.85 2.30 12.25
CA THR A 53 -3.52 2.68 11.74
C THR A 53 -2.74 1.47 11.23
N GLN A 54 -2.84 0.30 11.88
CA GLN A 54 -2.25 -0.95 11.38
C GLN A 54 -2.85 -1.36 10.02
N GLN A 55 -4.17 -1.34 9.87
CA GLN A 55 -4.82 -1.66 8.60
C GLN A 55 -4.46 -0.65 7.51
N ALA A 56 -4.43 0.64 7.86
CA ALA A 56 -4.01 1.69 6.94
C ALA A 56 -2.55 1.52 6.50
N SER A 57 -1.66 1.08 7.40
CA SER A 57 -0.23 0.90 7.13
C SER A 57 0.03 -0.09 6.00
N VAL A 58 -0.69 -1.21 5.96
CA VAL A 58 -0.57 -2.19 4.87
C VAL A 58 -0.94 -1.53 3.53
N ASN A 59 -2.05 -0.80 3.49
CA ASN A 59 -2.48 -0.09 2.28
C ASN A 59 -1.51 1.03 1.88
N VAL A 60 -0.89 1.73 2.83
CA VAL A 60 0.11 2.77 2.57
C VAL A 60 1.36 2.18 1.91
N VAL A 61 1.85 1.03 2.39
CA VAL A 61 2.99 0.33 1.77
C VAL A 61 2.66 -0.07 0.34
N LEU A 62 1.48 -0.64 0.09
CA LEU A 62 1.05 -0.97 -1.26
C LEU A 62 0.91 0.27 -2.14
N ALA A 63 0.27 1.34 -1.64
CA ALA A 63 0.08 2.58 -2.36
C ALA A 63 1.41 3.27 -2.72
N ALA A 64 2.41 3.19 -1.84
CA ALA A 64 3.76 3.69 -2.12
C ALA A 64 4.39 2.95 -3.31
N GLY A 65 4.28 1.61 -3.36
CA GLY A 65 4.70 0.82 -4.52
C GLY A 65 3.90 1.16 -5.80
N MET A 66 2.58 1.25 -5.68
CA MET A 66 1.68 1.61 -6.80
C MET A 66 1.94 3.00 -7.35
N THR A 67 2.49 3.92 -6.55
CA THR A 67 2.90 5.25 -7.03
C THR A 67 3.94 5.14 -8.14
N PHE A 68 4.93 4.25 -8.01
CA PHE A 68 5.91 4.00 -9.07
C PHE A 68 5.25 3.47 -10.35
N VAL A 69 4.35 2.51 -10.20
CA VAL A 69 3.62 1.92 -11.34
C VAL A 69 2.82 2.99 -12.08
N ILE A 70 2.06 3.81 -11.36
CA ILE A 70 1.21 4.86 -11.94
C ILE A 70 2.06 5.95 -12.61
N LEU A 71 3.18 6.36 -11.99
CA LEU A 71 4.07 7.35 -12.59
C LEU A 71 4.65 6.87 -13.93
N THR A 72 4.89 5.57 -14.07
CA THR A 72 5.29 4.96 -15.35
C THR A 72 4.13 4.67 -16.31
N ALA A 73 2.95 5.28 -16.09
CA ALA A 73 1.71 5.05 -16.83
C ALA A 73 1.25 3.57 -16.88
N GLY A 74 1.67 2.78 -15.90
CA GLY A 74 1.27 1.38 -15.74
C GLY A 74 -0.01 1.20 -14.94
N ILE A 75 -0.56 -0.01 -15.00
CA ILE A 75 -1.63 -0.47 -14.12
C ILE A 75 -1.19 -1.81 -13.54
N ASP A 76 -1.28 -1.95 -12.23
CA ASP A 76 -1.03 -3.22 -11.55
C ASP A 76 -2.25 -3.66 -10.74
N LEU A 77 -2.94 -4.68 -11.26
CA LEU A 77 -4.07 -5.33 -10.61
C LEU A 77 -3.63 -6.50 -9.72
N SER A 78 -2.40 -6.98 -9.88
CA SER A 78 -1.89 -8.20 -9.25
C SER A 78 -1.41 -8.02 -7.81
N VAL A 79 -1.12 -6.77 -7.41
CA VAL A 79 -0.47 -6.44 -6.13
C VAL A 79 -1.11 -7.12 -4.91
N GLY A 80 -2.44 -7.14 -4.84
CA GLY A 80 -3.15 -7.80 -3.72
C GLY A 80 -3.03 -9.33 -3.75
N ALA A 81 -3.02 -9.94 -4.93
CA ALA A 81 -2.83 -11.39 -5.07
C ALA A 81 -1.37 -11.79 -4.77
N ILE A 82 -0.41 -10.98 -5.21
CA ILE A 82 1.01 -11.18 -4.89
C ILE A 82 1.23 -11.04 -3.38
N LEU A 83 0.63 -10.03 -2.73
CA LEU A 83 0.68 -9.89 -1.27
C LEU A 83 0.15 -11.15 -0.56
N ALA A 84 -1.03 -11.63 -0.95
CA ALA A 84 -1.63 -12.82 -0.35
C ALA A 84 -0.75 -14.07 -0.55
N ALA A 85 -0.27 -14.30 -1.77
CA ALA A 85 0.61 -15.43 -2.06
C ALA A 85 1.95 -15.33 -1.30
N SER A 86 2.52 -14.13 -1.20
CA SER A 86 3.76 -13.88 -0.45
C SER A 86 3.57 -14.13 1.04
N ALA A 87 2.41 -13.79 1.60
CA ALA A 87 2.08 -14.07 3.00
C ALA A 87 1.98 -15.58 3.26
N VAL A 88 1.37 -16.35 2.35
CA VAL A 88 1.33 -17.82 2.43
C VAL A 88 2.74 -18.42 2.36
N VAL A 89 3.58 -17.94 1.44
CA VAL A 89 4.98 -18.38 1.34
C VAL A 89 5.76 -18.08 2.63
N ALA A 90 5.62 -16.88 3.18
CA ALA A 90 6.25 -16.50 4.44
C ALA A 90 5.81 -17.40 5.61
N LEU A 91 4.52 -17.71 5.66
CA LEU A 91 3.93 -18.54 6.70
C LEU A 91 4.33 -20.02 6.57
N GLN A 92 4.33 -20.57 5.36
CA GLN A 92 4.79 -21.94 5.13
C GLN A 92 6.27 -22.10 5.44
N ALA A 93 7.11 -21.12 5.06
CA ALA A 93 8.51 -21.09 5.42
C ALA A 93 8.74 -20.98 6.94
N SER A 94 7.81 -20.36 7.68
CA SER A 94 7.92 -20.22 9.12
C SER A 94 7.59 -21.49 9.90
N MET A 95 6.97 -22.48 9.27
CA MET A 95 6.63 -23.76 9.89
C MET A 95 7.85 -24.61 10.24
N SER A 96 9.00 -24.34 9.63
CA SER A 96 10.25 -24.98 10.01
C SER A 96 10.84 -24.24 11.23
N PRO A 97 10.93 -24.87 12.43
CA PRO A 97 11.31 -24.18 13.65
C PRO A 97 12.70 -23.51 13.59
N GLN A 98 13.62 -24.11 12.83
CA GLN A 98 15.00 -23.62 12.66
C GLN A 98 15.08 -22.44 11.70
N PHE A 99 14.14 -22.35 10.75
CA PHE A 99 14.13 -21.33 9.71
C PHE A 99 12.97 -20.34 9.84
N GLY A 100 12.27 -20.37 10.98
CA GLY A 100 11.07 -19.58 11.22
C GLY A 100 11.18 -18.10 10.83
N MET A 101 12.30 -17.47 11.21
CA MET A 101 12.59 -16.06 10.92
C MET A 101 12.85 -15.78 9.43
N PHE A 102 13.34 -16.77 8.66
CA PHE A 102 13.52 -16.63 7.21
C PHE A 102 12.20 -16.56 6.45
N GLY A 103 11.06 -16.80 7.09
CA GLY A 103 9.74 -16.57 6.50
C GLY A 103 9.57 -15.14 5.97
N ILE A 104 10.10 -14.13 6.67
CA ILE A 104 10.09 -12.73 6.19
C ILE A 104 10.83 -12.63 4.86
N ALA A 105 12.06 -13.16 4.80
CA ALA A 105 12.89 -13.11 3.61
C ALA A 105 12.28 -13.90 2.44
N ALA A 106 11.66 -15.04 2.73
CA ALA A 106 10.97 -15.85 1.73
C ALA A 106 9.76 -15.12 1.14
N GLY A 107 8.91 -14.51 1.97
CA GLY A 107 7.75 -13.73 1.50
C GLY A 107 8.16 -12.50 0.71
N VAL A 108 9.10 -11.70 1.24
CA VAL A 108 9.61 -10.51 0.55
C VAL A 108 10.31 -10.89 -0.75
N GLY A 109 11.14 -11.93 -0.75
CA GLY A 109 11.84 -12.43 -1.93
C GLY A 109 10.89 -12.94 -3.00
N PHE A 110 9.83 -13.64 -2.60
CA PHE A 110 8.79 -14.11 -3.51
C PHE A 110 8.02 -12.95 -4.15
N GLY A 111 7.56 -11.97 -3.36
CA GLY A 111 6.89 -10.77 -3.87
C GLY A 111 7.79 -9.95 -4.81
N LEU A 112 9.07 -9.79 -4.45
CA LEU A 112 10.08 -9.13 -5.27
C LEU A 112 10.25 -9.85 -6.61
N LEU A 113 10.42 -11.17 -6.59
CA LEU A 113 10.60 -11.97 -7.80
C LEU A 113 9.41 -11.84 -8.74
N LEU A 114 8.19 -11.93 -8.21
CA LEU A 114 6.97 -11.78 -9.02
C LEU A 114 6.82 -10.35 -9.56
N GLY A 115 7.16 -9.33 -8.77
CA GLY A 115 7.21 -7.94 -9.23
C GLY A 115 8.23 -7.74 -10.36
N LEU A 116 9.42 -8.33 -10.25
CA LEU A 116 10.45 -8.31 -11.30
C LEU A 116 10.01 -9.05 -12.56
N VAL A 117 9.31 -10.18 -12.43
CA VAL A 117 8.72 -10.87 -13.57
C VAL A 117 7.71 -9.96 -14.27
N ASN A 118 6.70 -9.43 -13.55
CA ASN A 118 5.70 -8.55 -14.14
C ASN A 118 6.34 -7.32 -14.81
N GLY A 119 7.26 -6.65 -14.10
CA GLY A 119 7.98 -5.49 -14.62
C GLY A 119 8.84 -5.83 -15.84
N GLY A 120 9.52 -6.99 -15.84
CA GLY A 120 10.34 -7.45 -16.95
C GLY A 120 9.53 -7.82 -18.18
N LEU A 121 8.38 -8.49 -18.01
CA LEU A 121 7.45 -8.79 -19.09
C LEU A 121 6.94 -7.50 -19.77
N ILE A 122 6.67 -6.47 -18.97
CA ILE A 122 6.22 -5.16 -19.47
C ILE A 122 7.37 -4.41 -20.15
N ALA A 123 8.52 -4.28 -19.49
CA ALA A 123 9.63 -3.46 -19.94
C ALA A 123 10.37 -4.06 -21.15
N PHE A 124 10.66 -5.36 -21.14
CA PHE A 124 11.47 -6.00 -22.16
C PHE A 124 10.62 -6.61 -23.29
N MET A 125 9.48 -7.22 -22.96
CA MET A 125 8.62 -7.85 -23.97
C MET A 125 7.51 -6.92 -24.48
N ARG A 126 7.42 -5.69 -23.96
CA ARG A 126 6.48 -4.64 -24.40
C ARG A 126 5.02 -5.10 -24.37
N LEU A 127 4.69 -5.98 -23.41
CA LEU A 127 3.32 -6.43 -23.21
C LEU A 127 2.50 -5.34 -22.49
N PRO A 128 1.20 -5.17 -22.82
CA PRO A 128 0.36 -4.22 -22.12
C PRO A 128 0.28 -4.53 -20.60
N PRO A 129 0.55 -3.54 -19.71
CA PRO A 129 0.59 -3.76 -18.26
C PRO A 129 -0.67 -4.40 -17.68
N PHE A 130 -1.83 -3.98 -18.18
CA PHE A 130 -3.12 -4.53 -17.76
C PHE A 130 -3.23 -6.04 -18.00
N ILE A 131 -2.77 -6.54 -19.15
CA ILE A 131 -2.86 -7.95 -19.51
C ILE A 131 -1.93 -8.78 -18.61
N VAL A 132 -0.69 -8.31 -18.44
CA VAL A 132 0.30 -8.98 -17.59
C VAL A 132 -0.20 -9.07 -16.16
N THR A 133 -0.70 -7.97 -15.60
CA THR A 133 -1.08 -7.91 -14.19
C THR A 133 -2.45 -8.55 -13.93
N LEU A 134 -3.38 -8.56 -14.88
CA LEU A 134 -4.61 -9.35 -14.77
C LEU A 134 -4.33 -10.86 -14.83
N GLY A 135 -3.42 -11.28 -15.70
CA GLY A 135 -2.94 -12.67 -15.77
C GLY A 135 -2.26 -13.09 -14.46
N ALA A 136 -1.32 -12.28 -13.98
CA ALA A 136 -0.65 -12.48 -12.70
C ALA A 136 -1.64 -12.50 -11.53
N LEU A 137 -2.64 -11.62 -11.50
CA LEU A 137 -3.69 -11.63 -10.48
C LEU A 137 -4.37 -13.00 -10.37
N THR A 138 -4.70 -13.60 -11.52
CA THR A 138 -5.38 -14.91 -11.56
C THR A 138 -4.44 -16.03 -11.17
N ALA A 139 -3.23 -16.05 -11.75
CA ALA A 139 -2.21 -17.06 -11.46
C ALA A 139 -1.82 -17.06 -9.97
N MET A 140 -1.57 -15.89 -9.40
CA MET A 140 -1.15 -15.75 -8.00
C MET A 140 -2.26 -16.07 -7.01
N ARG A 141 -3.52 -15.77 -7.34
CA ARG A 141 -4.67 -16.24 -6.54
C ARG A 141 -4.77 -17.76 -6.53
N GLY A 142 -4.62 -18.40 -7.69
CA GLY A 142 -4.59 -19.86 -7.80
C GLY A 142 -3.43 -20.46 -7.01
N LEU A 143 -2.23 -19.90 -7.17
CA LEU A 143 -1.03 -20.35 -6.47
C LEU A 143 -1.16 -20.19 -4.95
N ALA A 144 -1.68 -19.06 -4.46
CA ALA A 144 -1.90 -18.84 -3.04
C ALA A 144 -2.84 -19.90 -2.44
N ARG A 145 -3.90 -20.27 -3.17
CA ARG A 145 -4.85 -21.32 -2.77
C ARG A 145 -4.21 -22.71 -2.74
N LEU A 146 -3.45 -23.05 -3.78
CA LEU A 146 -2.71 -24.31 -3.85
C LEU A 146 -1.68 -24.43 -2.73
N LEU A 147 -0.92 -23.37 -2.45
CA LEU A 147 0.08 -23.36 -1.38
C LEU A 147 -0.54 -23.45 0.03
N ALA A 148 -1.81 -23.05 0.16
CA ALA A 148 -2.57 -23.08 1.40
C ALA A 148 -3.47 -24.32 1.53
N ASP A 149 -3.44 -25.24 0.57
CA ASP A 149 -4.36 -26.40 0.48
C ASP A 149 -5.84 -26.02 0.64
N ASP A 150 -6.24 -24.86 0.08
CA ASP A 150 -7.58 -24.26 0.22
C ASP A 150 -8.04 -24.08 1.69
N LYS A 151 -7.10 -24.05 2.64
CA LYS A 151 -7.35 -23.89 4.08
C LYS A 151 -6.71 -22.63 4.63
N THR A 152 -7.17 -22.21 5.79
CA THR A 152 -6.48 -21.19 6.57
C THR A 152 -5.22 -21.81 7.17
N VAL A 153 -4.05 -21.41 6.67
CA VAL A 153 -2.76 -21.77 7.28
C VAL A 153 -2.57 -20.90 8.52
N PHE A 154 -2.18 -21.49 9.64
CA PHE A 154 -1.95 -20.80 10.91
C PHE A 154 -0.74 -21.37 11.63
N ASN A 155 0.17 -20.51 12.07
CA ASN A 155 1.31 -20.88 12.89
C ASN A 155 1.17 -20.18 14.26
N PRO A 156 0.90 -20.90 15.36
CA PRO A 156 0.78 -20.31 16.70
C PRO A 156 2.10 -19.71 17.20
N ASP A 157 3.23 -20.30 16.81
CA ASP A 157 4.57 -19.94 17.28
C ASP A 157 5.30 -19.05 16.27
N LEU A 158 4.55 -18.17 15.59
CA LEU A 158 5.09 -17.33 14.52
C LEU A 158 6.17 -16.37 15.06
N PRO A 159 7.46 -16.56 14.69
CA PRO A 159 8.56 -15.87 15.36
C PRO A 159 8.65 -14.38 15.02
N PHE A 160 7.93 -13.94 13.98
CA PHE A 160 7.84 -12.54 13.56
C PHE A 160 6.45 -11.94 13.80
N ALA A 161 5.61 -12.57 14.63
CA ALA A 161 4.30 -12.04 15.02
C ALA A 161 4.36 -10.64 15.64
N PHE A 162 5.47 -10.29 16.30
CA PHE A 162 5.70 -8.98 16.89
C PHE A 162 5.55 -7.83 15.87
N ILE A 163 5.86 -8.07 14.60
CA ILE A 163 5.72 -7.06 13.52
C ILE A 163 4.26 -6.65 13.33
N GLY A 164 3.33 -7.59 13.50
CA GLY A 164 1.90 -7.35 13.36
C GLY A 164 1.21 -6.96 14.66
N ASN A 165 1.65 -7.51 15.79
CA ASN A 165 0.90 -7.43 17.06
C ASN A 165 1.49 -6.43 18.07
N ASP A 166 2.80 -6.18 18.03
CA ASP A 166 3.47 -5.36 19.03
C ASP A 166 3.65 -3.90 18.58
N SER A 167 4.06 -3.08 19.54
CA SER A 167 4.35 -1.66 19.33
C SER A 167 5.72 -1.29 19.90
N ILE A 168 6.33 -0.27 19.30
CA ILE A 168 7.54 0.38 19.78
C ILE A 168 7.19 1.79 20.25
N LEU A 169 7.42 2.08 21.54
CA LEU A 169 7.10 3.38 22.16
C LEU A 169 5.63 3.82 21.95
N GLY A 170 4.68 2.87 21.91
CA GLY A 170 3.25 3.12 21.67
C GLY A 170 2.85 3.26 20.20
N VAL A 171 3.80 3.10 19.26
CA VAL A 171 3.53 3.11 17.81
C VAL A 171 3.60 1.68 17.27
N PRO A 172 2.57 1.16 16.58
CA PRO A 172 2.60 -0.19 16.01
C PRO A 172 3.76 -0.38 15.02
N TRP A 173 4.40 -1.55 15.01
CA TRP A 173 5.50 -1.85 14.09
C TRP A 173 5.12 -1.65 12.62
N LEU A 174 3.88 -1.99 12.23
CA LEU A 174 3.35 -1.77 10.88
C LEU A 174 3.39 -0.29 10.46
N VAL A 175 3.13 0.64 11.39
CA VAL A 175 3.18 2.09 11.11
C VAL A 175 4.61 2.53 10.86
N VAL A 176 5.56 2.03 11.65
CA VAL A 176 6.99 2.32 11.47
C VAL A 176 7.47 1.85 10.10
N ILE A 177 7.09 0.63 9.69
CA ILE A 177 7.41 0.08 8.36
C ILE A 177 6.79 0.95 7.26
N ALA A 178 5.52 1.34 7.39
CA ALA A 178 4.85 2.17 6.41
C ALA A 178 5.55 3.54 6.25
N VAL A 179 5.90 4.21 7.35
CA VAL A 179 6.64 5.47 7.32
C VAL A 179 8.01 5.28 6.68
N ALA A 180 8.73 4.20 7.00
CA ALA A 180 10.03 3.91 6.40
C ALA A 180 9.92 3.69 4.88
N VAL A 181 8.92 2.93 4.41
CA VAL A 181 8.67 2.70 2.98
C VAL A 181 8.28 3.98 2.26
N VAL A 182 7.46 4.84 2.88
CA VAL A 182 7.10 6.15 2.31
C VAL A 182 8.33 7.04 2.24
N ALA A 183 9.15 7.11 3.29
CA ALA A 183 10.37 7.90 3.30
C ALA A 183 11.37 7.42 2.24
N LEU A 184 11.53 6.11 2.08
CA LEU A 184 12.36 5.50 1.03
C LEU A 184 11.81 5.84 -0.36
N SER A 185 10.50 5.67 -0.58
CA SER A 185 9.85 5.98 -1.85
C SER A 185 10.01 7.46 -2.21
N TRP A 186 9.79 8.35 -1.25
CA TRP A 186 9.99 9.80 -1.39
C TRP A 186 11.45 10.13 -1.74
N PHE A 187 12.41 9.51 -1.05
CA PHE A 187 13.82 9.71 -1.33
C PHE A 187 14.17 9.27 -2.76
N ILE A 188 13.73 8.09 -3.19
CA ILE A 188 13.95 7.60 -4.56
C ILE A 188 13.37 8.58 -5.58
N LEU A 189 12.09 8.94 -5.44
CA LEU A 189 11.40 9.79 -6.41
C LEU A 189 11.96 11.22 -6.47
N ARG A 190 12.38 11.79 -5.33
CA ARG A 190 12.73 13.22 -5.24
C ARG A 190 14.23 13.50 -5.22
N ARG A 191 15.07 12.52 -4.87
CA ARG A 191 16.52 12.72 -4.64
C ARG A 191 17.41 11.84 -5.51
N THR A 192 16.88 10.98 -6.38
CA THR A 192 17.69 10.10 -7.23
C THR A 192 17.47 10.35 -8.73
N VAL A 193 18.44 9.94 -9.55
CA VAL A 193 18.35 9.99 -11.02
C VAL A 193 17.19 9.12 -11.53
N MET A 194 16.91 7.99 -10.86
CA MET A 194 15.78 7.13 -11.18
C MET A 194 14.45 7.89 -11.08
N GLY A 195 14.30 8.74 -10.05
CA GLY A 195 13.13 9.60 -9.91
C GLY A 195 12.94 10.54 -11.11
N VAL A 196 14.01 11.17 -11.59
CA VAL A 196 13.97 12.04 -12.78
C VAL A 196 13.50 11.26 -14.01
N GLN A 197 14.01 10.05 -14.22
CA GLN A 197 13.62 9.20 -15.35
C GLN A 197 12.17 8.73 -15.25
N ILE A 198 11.66 8.48 -14.03
CA ILE A 198 10.25 8.08 -13.82
C ILE A 198 9.29 9.24 -14.11
N TYR A 199 9.68 10.49 -13.87
CA TYR A 199 8.86 11.67 -14.14
C TYR A 199 8.95 12.19 -15.59
N SER A 200 9.92 11.71 -16.37
CA SER A 200 10.17 12.16 -17.75
C SER A 200 9.30 11.41 -18.76
#